data_AF-A0AAV6KAN5-F1
#
_entry.id   AF-A0AAV6KAN5-F1
#
_cell.length_a   1.000
_cell.length_b   1.000
_cell.length_c   1.000
_cell.angle_alpha   90.00
_cell.angle_beta   90.00
_cell.angle_gamma   90.00
#
_symmetry.space_group_name_H-M   'P 1'
#
loop_
_entity.id
_entity.type
_entity.pdbx_description
1 polymer ?
#
loop_
_entity_poly.entity_id
_entity_poly.type
_entity_poly.pdbx_seq_one_letter_code
_entity_poly.pdbx_strand_id
1 'polypeptide(L)'
;MAELARTPFPLPLLLLLLLVHSSLSEIIFEERFEGIQTSSDAKHYAISAKIPEFSNKDRTLVLQYSIKIEQDIECGGGYIKLLSGFVNQKKFGGDTPYSVMFGPDLCGTQTKKLHVILSYQGQNYPIKKDLECETDKLTHFYTLILRPDATYSILIDNRERDSGSMYTDWDILPPRKIKDVNAKKPADWDDREYIDEPNDGKPAGYDSIPAEIPDPKAKKPDNWDEDEDGIWKAPKVPNPAYKGPWKRKKIKNPNYKGKWKIPWIDNPEFEEDPDLYVTKPIKYVGIEVWQVKAGSVYDNILITDDPAYAKQVVDEVFSNREVVRRRPLKKLKKSEKHGKKRKLKEQERKHDRRDYMDDYHVVEIPSLQQTAAVLLLVVFVDFRMSSVLIKKTFLFCGLCRMNSDGVFCFYVPLLFHSANRCA
;
A
#
# COMPACT_ATOMS: atom_id res chain seq x y z
N MET A 1 59.06 32.75 42.25
CA MET A 1 58.00 33.77 42.12
C MET A 1 56.75 33.07 41.65
N ALA A 2 55.62 33.47 42.21
CA ALA A 2 54.36 32.72 42.35
C ALA A 2 53.75 32.18 41.05
N GLU A 3 53.05 31.05 41.16
CA GLU A 3 51.88 30.80 40.32
C GLU A 3 50.74 30.16 41.13
N LEU A 4 49.56 30.77 40.98
CA LEU A 4 48.37 30.58 41.79
C LEU A 4 47.57 29.32 41.41
N ALA A 5 46.95 28.76 42.43
CA ALA A 5 45.87 27.77 42.37
C ALA A 5 44.60 28.29 41.68
N ARG A 6 43.94 27.42 40.89
CA ARG A 6 42.46 27.31 40.82
C ARG A 6 42.07 25.85 40.59
N THR A 7 41.30 25.33 41.54
CA THR A 7 40.71 23.98 41.58
C THR A 7 39.44 23.91 40.73
N PRO A 8 39.14 22.77 40.06
CA PRO A 8 37.85 22.57 39.41
C PRO A 8 36.83 21.91 40.37
N PHE A 9 35.59 22.42 40.30
CA PHE A 9 34.39 21.87 40.92
C PHE A 9 34.15 20.40 40.52
N PRO A 10 33.58 19.55 41.39
CA PRO A 10 33.31 18.16 41.06
C PRO A 10 32.05 18.04 40.18
N LEU A 11 32.18 17.28 39.09
CA LEU A 11 31.17 16.86 38.12
C LEU A 11 30.44 15.53 38.51
N PRO A 12 29.61 15.45 39.57
CA PRO A 12 28.69 14.30 39.65
C PRO A 12 27.21 14.66 39.78
N LEU A 13 26.78 15.91 39.63
CA LEU A 13 25.35 16.25 39.69
C LEU A 13 24.64 16.39 38.33
N LEU A 14 25.38 16.56 37.23
CA LEU A 14 24.77 16.73 35.89
C LEU A 14 24.45 15.40 35.19
N LEU A 15 25.10 14.30 35.60
CA LEU A 15 24.91 12.98 34.98
C LEU A 15 23.65 12.27 35.49
N LEU A 16 23.13 12.65 36.67
CA LEU A 16 21.94 12.02 37.26
C LEU A 16 20.61 12.56 36.70
N LEU A 17 20.61 13.79 36.15
CA LEU A 17 19.42 14.41 35.54
C LEU A 17 19.22 13.99 34.07
N LEU A 18 20.28 13.57 33.37
CA LEU A 18 20.18 13.00 32.03
C LEU A 18 19.78 11.52 32.01
N LEU A 19 19.92 10.80 33.14
CA LEU A 19 19.49 9.41 33.27
C LEU A 19 17.99 9.23 33.57
N VAL A 20 17.23 10.32 33.79
CA VAL A 20 15.78 10.26 34.07
C VAL A 20 14.91 10.75 32.91
N HIS A 21 15.50 11.26 31.82
CA HIS A 21 14.75 11.83 30.68
C HIS A 21 14.79 11.02 29.37
N SER A 22 15.38 9.82 29.32
CA SER A 22 15.42 9.02 28.07
C SER A 22 14.83 7.61 28.14
N SER A 23 14.16 7.22 29.23
CA SER A 23 13.49 5.91 29.32
C SER A 23 12.00 5.93 28.99
N LEU A 24 11.55 6.89 28.19
CA LEU A 24 10.42 6.63 27.29
C LEU A 24 10.97 5.77 26.14
N SER A 25 11.43 4.55 26.47
CA SER A 25 11.52 3.51 25.48
C SER A 25 10.09 3.34 24.95
N GLU A 26 9.88 3.70 23.69
CA GLU A 26 8.75 3.18 22.94
C GLU A 26 8.79 1.66 23.14
N ILE A 27 7.82 1.14 23.89
CA ILE A 27 7.64 -0.31 24.02
C ILE A 27 7.11 -0.73 22.66
N ILE A 28 8.02 -1.02 21.74
CA ILE A 28 7.74 -1.72 20.50
C ILE A 28 7.36 -3.13 20.95
N PHE A 29 6.05 -3.38 21.06
CA PHE A 29 5.56 -4.75 21.18
C PHE A 29 5.86 -5.44 19.85
N GLU A 30 6.94 -6.21 19.84
CA GLU A 30 7.28 -7.11 18.75
C GLU A 30 6.20 -8.18 18.71
N GLU A 31 5.23 -7.99 17.81
CA GLU A 31 4.24 -9.00 17.47
C GLU A 31 5.03 -10.20 16.93
N ARG A 32 5.22 -11.26 17.73
CA ARG A 32 5.73 -12.52 17.20
C ARG A 32 4.66 -13.10 16.29
N PHE A 33 4.88 -13.04 14.98
CA PHE A 33 4.05 -13.72 14.00
C PHE A 33 4.46 -15.19 13.91
N GLU A 34 3.50 -16.11 14.06
CA GLU A 34 3.69 -17.54 13.79
C GLU A 34 3.44 -17.87 12.29
N GLY A 35 3.74 -16.92 11.40
CA GLY A 35 3.51 -17.03 9.96
C GLY A 35 4.73 -17.51 9.16
N ILE A 36 4.54 -17.69 7.85
CA ILE A 36 5.62 -18.02 6.91
C ILE A 36 6.34 -16.74 6.53
N GLN A 37 7.59 -16.58 6.97
CA GLN A 37 8.39 -15.37 6.73
C GLN A 37 9.49 -15.60 5.69
N THR A 38 9.66 -14.66 4.76
CA THR A 38 10.84 -14.61 3.88
C THR A 38 12.07 -14.17 4.68
N SER A 39 13.23 -14.81 4.48
CA SER A 39 14.37 -14.69 5.40
C SER A 39 15.67 -14.11 4.83
N SER A 40 15.95 -14.33 3.55
CA SER A 40 17.12 -13.85 2.80
C SER A 40 16.78 -12.76 1.79
N ASP A 41 17.53 -11.67 1.80
CA ASP A 41 17.42 -10.61 0.80
C ASP A 41 17.80 -11.08 -0.61
N ALA A 42 17.29 -10.38 -1.62
CA ALA A 42 17.54 -10.59 -3.04
C ALA A 42 17.41 -12.06 -3.50
N LYS A 43 16.28 -12.69 -3.16
CA LYS A 43 15.99 -14.08 -3.54
C LYS A 43 14.59 -14.27 -4.10
N HIS A 44 14.50 -15.28 -4.97
CA HIS A 44 13.24 -15.92 -5.31
C HIS A 44 12.87 -16.92 -4.21
N TYR A 45 11.62 -16.84 -3.78
CA TYR A 45 10.98 -17.77 -2.88
C TYR A 45 9.98 -18.59 -3.67
N ALA A 46 9.94 -19.89 -3.42
CA ALA A 46 8.91 -20.77 -3.94
C ALA A 46 8.56 -21.79 -2.85
N ILE A 47 7.32 -21.75 -2.36
CA ILE A 47 6.78 -22.72 -1.43
C ILE A 47 5.35 -23.03 -1.85
N SER A 48 4.93 -24.29 -1.73
CA SER A 48 3.56 -24.69 -2.04
C SER A 48 3.05 -25.73 -1.06
N ALA A 49 1.74 -25.70 -0.82
CA ALA A 49 1.01 -26.67 -0.03
C ALA A 49 -0.02 -27.38 -0.90
N LYS A 50 -0.15 -28.69 -0.69
CA LYS A 50 -1.20 -29.50 -1.31
C LYS A 50 -2.48 -29.37 -0.47
N ILE A 51 -3.60 -29.19 -1.15
CA ILE A 51 -4.93 -29.14 -0.55
C ILE A 51 -5.82 -30.23 -1.18
N PRO A 52 -6.97 -30.57 -0.56
CA PRO A 52 -7.99 -31.38 -1.23
C PRO A 52 -8.36 -30.75 -2.56
N GLU A 53 -8.37 -31.56 -3.62
CA GLU A 53 -8.66 -31.08 -4.96
C GLU A 53 -10.13 -30.67 -5.06
N PHE A 54 -10.41 -29.49 -5.62
CA PHE A 54 -11.76 -28.97 -5.78
C PHE A 54 -11.91 -28.15 -7.06
N SER A 55 -13.15 -27.91 -7.46
CA SER A 55 -13.53 -26.97 -8.52
C SER A 55 -14.52 -25.97 -7.95
N ASN A 56 -14.45 -24.73 -8.43
CA ASN A 56 -15.43 -23.70 -8.11
C ASN A 56 -16.65 -23.71 -9.01
N LYS A 57 -16.86 -24.75 -9.85
CA LYS A 57 -18.09 -24.87 -10.64
C LYS A 57 -19.32 -24.88 -9.72
N ASP A 58 -20.30 -24.06 -10.06
CA ASP A 58 -21.55 -23.81 -9.33
C ASP A 58 -21.36 -23.26 -7.90
N ARG A 59 -20.17 -22.76 -7.56
CA ARG A 59 -19.82 -22.26 -6.24
C ARG A 59 -19.01 -20.98 -6.29
N THR A 60 -19.11 -20.18 -5.23
CA THR A 60 -18.20 -19.04 -5.05
C THR A 60 -16.81 -19.55 -4.72
N LEU A 61 -15.77 -18.93 -5.28
CA LEU A 61 -14.39 -19.10 -4.85
C LEU A 61 -14.00 -17.89 -4.01
N VAL A 62 -13.64 -18.11 -2.75
CA VAL A 62 -13.04 -17.10 -1.88
C VAL A 62 -11.59 -17.48 -1.62
N LEU A 63 -10.68 -16.59 -1.98
CA LEU A 63 -9.26 -16.68 -1.70
C LEU A 63 -8.87 -15.54 -0.76
N GLN A 64 -8.51 -15.88 0.46
CA GLN A 64 -8.17 -14.92 1.51
C GLN A 64 -6.83 -15.27 2.13
N TYR A 65 -6.02 -14.26 2.42
CA TYR A 65 -4.84 -14.42 3.27
C TYR A 65 -4.44 -13.08 3.88
N SER A 66 -3.63 -13.15 4.92
CA SER A 66 -3.00 -11.97 5.51
C SER A 66 -1.53 -11.93 5.16
N ILE A 67 -1.04 -10.72 4.90
CA ILE A 67 0.38 -10.46 4.73
C ILE A 67 0.77 -9.24 5.54
N LYS A 68 1.93 -9.34 6.20
CA LYS A 68 2.61 -8.20 6.81
C LYS A 68 3.91 -7.95 6.08
N ILE A 69 4.14 -6.70 5.70
CA ILE A 69 5.39 -6.27 5.09
C ILE A 69 6.05 -5.32 6.09
N GLU A 70 6.78 -5.90 7.06
CA GLU A 70 7.36 -5.15 8.18
C GLU A 70 8.54 -4.28 7.76
N GLN A 71 9.25 -4.75 6.73
CA GLN A 71 10.39 -4.09 6.15
C GLN A 71 9.97 -2.96 5.23
N ASP A 72 10.83 -1.94 5.10
CA ASP A 72 10.75 -1.00 3.98
C ASP A 72 11.09 -1.76 2.69
N ILE A 73 10.09 -2.41 2.09
CA ILE A 73 10.26 -3.21 0.88
C ILE A 73 10.54 -2.26 -0.28
N GLU A 74 11.73 -2.35 -0.86
CA GLU A 74 12.07 -1.56 -2.04
C GLU A 74 11.43 -2.16 -3.28
N CYS A 75 11.53 -3.47 -3.46
CA CYS A 75 10.86 -4.19 -4.51
C CYS A 75 10.62 -5.66 -4.11
N GLY A 76 9.40 -6.13 -4.22
CA GLY A 76 9.05 -7.53 -4.03
C GLY A 76 7.55 -7.83 -4.04
N GLY A 77 7.26 -9.08 -4.42
CA GLY A 77 5.92 -9.62 -4.46
C GLY A 77 5.41 -10.05 -3.09
N GLY A 78 4.11 -9.89 -2.90
CA GLY A 78 3.34 -10.33 -1.74
C GLY A 78 2.17 -11.25 -2.10
N TYR A 79 2.11 -11.75 -3.34
CA TYR A 79 0.97 -12.47 -3.90
C TYR A 79 1.04 -13.99 -3.72
N ILE A 80 -0.12 -14.63 -3.83
CA ILE A 80 -0.27 -16.09 -3.82
C ILE A 80 -0.85 -16.60 -5.13
N LYS A 81 -0.59 -17.87 -5.44
CA LYS A 81 -1.05 -18.57 -6.65
C LYS A 81 -1.89 -19.79 -6.28
N LEU A 82 -3.02 -19.97 -6.95
CA LEU A 82 -3.78 -21.22 -6.96
C LEU A 82 -3.36 -22.03 -8.18
N LEU A 83 -3.06 -23.30 -7.98
CA LEU A 83 -2.44 -24.17 -8.98
C LEU A 83 -3.30 -25.41 -9.20
N SER A 84 -3.35 -25.86 -10.45
CA SER A 84 -4.13 -27.04 -10.82
C SER A 84 -3.46 -28.36 -10.47
N GLY A 85 -4.20 -29.46 -10.51
CA GLY A 85 -3.66 -30.80 -10.28
C GLY A 85 -2.66 -31.30 -11.34
N PHE A 86 -2.55 -30.60 -12.48
CA PHE A 86 -1.69 -30.98 -13.60
C PHE A 86 -0.23 -30.52 -13.46
N VAL A 87 0.08 -29.73 -12.43
CA VAL A 87 1.44 -29.19 -12.23
C VAL A 87 2.31 -30.13 -11.40
N ASN A 88 3.61 -30.16 -11.71
CA ASN A 88 4.59 -30.84 -10.87
C ASN A 88 5.01 -29.94 -9.72
N GLN A 89 4.44 -30.17 -8.54
CA GLN A 89 4.71 -29.39 -7.33
C GLN A 89 6.21 -29.26 -6.99
N LYS A 90 7.02 -30.29 -7.26
CA LYS A 90 8.47 -30.27 -6.98
C LYS A 90 9.26 -29.34 -7.88
N LYS A 91 8.68 -28.92 -9.01
CA LYS A 91 9.24 -27.99 -9.98
C LYS A 91 8.55 -26.62 -9.93
N PHE A 92 7.83 -26.32 -8.85
CA PHE A 92 7.12 -25.06 -8.70
C PHE A 92 8.08 -23.87 -8.74
N GLY A 93 7.77 -22.89 -9.56
CA GLY A 93 8.55 -21.68 -9.83
C GLY A 93 7.78 -20.70 -10.71
N GLY A 94 8.45 -19.63 -11.18
CA GLY A 94 7.85 -18.54 -11.95
C GLY A 94 7.00 -18.97 -13.15
N ASP A 95 7.51 -19.90 -13.95
CA ASP A 95 6.87 -20.38 -15.18
C ASP A 95 5.79 -21.45 -14.95
N THR A 96 5.51 -21.81 -13.69
CA THR A 96 4.52 -22.85 -13.40
C THR A 96 3.10 -22.33 -13.72
N PRO A 97 2.31 -23.03 -14.55
CA PRO A 97 0.94 -22.62 -14.84
C PRO A 97 0.09 -22.55 -13.56
N TYR A 98 -0.58 -21.42 -13.35
CA TYR A 98 -1.53 -21.21 -12.27
C TYR A 98 -2.94 -21.03 -12.82
N SER A 99 -3.92 -20.93 -11.94
CA SER A 99 -5.33 -20.66 -12.26
C SER A 99 -5.74 -19.26 -11.80
N VAL A 100 -5.20 -18.83 -10.65
CA VAL A 100 -5.39 -17.50 -10.08
C VAL A 100 -4.05 -17.05 -9.50
N MET A 101 -3.65 -15.80 -9.74
CA MET A 101 -2.61 -15.11 -8.99
C MET A 101 -3.23 -13.84 -8.39
N PHE A 102 -3.14 -13.71 -7.07
CA PHE A 102 -3.79 -12.64 -6.33
C PHE A 102 -2.91 -12.10 -5.20
N GLY A 103 -2.76 -10.78 -5.13
CA GLY A 103 -2.09 -10.12 -4.02
C GLY A 103 -1.21 -8.92 -4.39
N PRO A 104 -0.62 -8.24 -3.39
CA PRO A 104 0.15 -7.04 -3.60
C PRO A 104 1.50 -7.32 -4.26
N ASP A 105 1.98 -6.34 -5.00
CA ASP A 105 3.31 -6.30 -5.61
C ASP A 105 3.82 -4.86 -5.56
N LEU A 106 4.91 -4.68 -4.81
CA LEU A 106 5.47 -3.37 -4.48
C LEU A 106 6.84 -3.28 -5.15
N CYS A 107 7.08 -2.28 -5.99
CA CYS A 107 8.38 -2.05 -6.60
C CYS A 107 8.64 -0.55 -6.81
N GLY A 108 9.47 0.01 -5.95
CA GLY A 108 9.82 1.42 -5.87
C GLY A 108 8.62 2.29 -5.48
N THR A 109 8.71 3.57 -5.84
CA THR A 109 7.61 4.54 -5.65
C THR A 109 6.53 4.43 -6.73
N GLN A 110 6.81 3.72 -7.82
CA GLN A 110 5.99 3.71 -9.04
C GLN A 110 5.06 2.49 -9.12
N THR A 111 5.45 1.35 -8.54
CA THR A 111 4.66 0.11 -8.62
C THR A 111 4.11 -0.23 -7.25
N LYS A 112 2.80 -0.05 -7.07
CA LYS A 112 2.06 -0.44 -5.85
C LYS A 112 0.81 -1.19 -6.23
N LYS A 113 0.97 -2.25 -7.00
CA LYS A 113 -0.15 -2.89 -7.68
C LYS A 113 -0.72 -4.02 -6.84
N LEU A 114 -2.03 -4.17 -6.84
CA LEU A 114 -2.72 -5.37 -6.40
C LEU A 114 -3.00 -6.23 -7.65
N HIS A 115 -2.24 -7.31 -7.81
CA HIS A 115 -2.44 -8.23 -8.92
C HIS A 115 -3.72 -9.04 -8.71
N VAL A 116 -4.52 -9.12 -9.78
CA VAL A 116 -5.61 -10.08 -9.93
C VAL A 116 -5.51 -10.63 -11.34
N ILE A 117 -4.91 -11.80 -11.46
CA ILE A 117 -4.63 -12.44 -12.74
C ILE A 117 -5.38 -13.76 -12.78
N LEU A 118 -6.22 -13.93 -13.79
CA LEU A 118 -7.01 -15.14 -14.02
C LEU A 118 -6.48 -15.85 -15.24
N SER A 119 -6.30 -17.16 -15.14
CA SER A 119 -5.81 -17.96 -16.26
C SER A 119 -6.96 -18.63 -17.00
N TYR A 120 -7.11 -18.33 -18.29
CA TYR A 120 -8.14 -18.86 -19.16
C TYR A 120 -7.51 -19.48 -20.41
N GLN A 121 -7.91 -20.71 -20.76
CA GLN A 121 -7.37 -21.46 -21.91
C GLN A 121 -5.83 -21.52 -22.02
N GLY A 122 -5.12 -21.45 -20.90
CA GLY A 122 -3.65 -21.52 -20.85
C GLY A 122 -2.93 -20.18 -21.01
N GLN A 123 -3.67 -19.07 -21.14
CA GLN A 123 -3.15 -17.71 -21.09
C GLN A 123 -3.49 -17.04 -19.75
N ASN A 124 -2.70 -16.04 -19.37
CA ASN A 124 -2.88 -15.28 -18.14
C ASN A 124 -3.42 -13.89 -18.46
N TYR A 125 -4.57 -13.56 -17.91
CA TYR A 125 -5.24 -12.28 -18.13
C TYR A 125 -5.15 -11.45 -16.84
N PRO A 126 -4.34 -10.38 -16.80
CA PRO A 126 -4.37 -9.44 -15.70
C PRO A 126 -5.63 -8.58 -15.78
N ILE A 127 -6.14 -8.17 -14.61
CA ILE A 127 -7.23 -7.20 -14.53
C ILE A 127 -6.84 -5.88 -15.21
N LYS A 128 -7.78 -5.27 -15.94
CA LYS A 128 -7.59 -3.98 -16.64
C LYS A 128 -7.47 -2.80 -15.67
N LYS A 129 -8.16 -2.90 -14.53
CA LYS A 129 -8.19 -1.85 -13.51
C LYS A 129 -6.81 -1.72 -12.86
N ASP A 130 -6.42 -0.48 -12.59
CA ASP A 130 -5.24 -0.20 -11.80
C ASP A 130 -5.65 -0.18 -10.32
N LEU A 131 -5.28 -1.24 -9.61
CA LEU A 131 -5.65 -1.45 -8.22
C LEU A 131 -4.41 -1.25 -7.35
N GLU A 132 -4.53 -0.40 -6.33
CA GLU A 132 -3.44 -0.12 -5.41
C GLU A 132 -3.47 -1.04 -4.18
N CYS A 133 -2.30 -1.39 -3.66
CA CYS A 133 -2.16 -2.12 -2.40
C CYS A 133 -1.75 -1.22 -1.22
N GLU A 134 -1.98 -1.71 -0.01
CA GLU A 134 -1.58 -1.02 1.21
C GLU A 134 -0.06 -1.00 1.35
N THR A 135 0.49 0.14 1.78
CA THR A 135 1.95 0.35 1.86
C THR A 135 2.46 0.62 3.26
N ASP A 136 1.61 0.49 4.28
CA ASP A 136 2.06 0.60 5.65
C ASP A 136 2.69 -0.73 6.15
N LYS A 137 3.23 -0.72 7.36
CA LYS A 137 3.94 -1.87 7.97
C LYS A 137 3.03 -2.78 8.77
N LEU A 138 1.71 -2.59 8.69
CA LEU A 138 0.72 -3.39 9.38
C LEU A 138 0.41 -4.66 8.59
N THR A 139 -0.29 -5.57 9.25
CA THR A 139 -0.83 -6.74 8.57
C THR A 139 -2.13 -6.37 7.92
N HIS A 140 -2.25 -6.67 6.62
CA HIS A 140 -3.49 -6.52 5.87
C HIS A 140 -4.01 -7.88 5.40
N PHE A 141 -5.33 -8.03 5.41
CA PHE A 141 -6.03 -9.13 4.77
C PHE A 141 -6.41 -8.76 3.35
N TYR A 142 -6.02 -9.60 2.40
CA TYR A 142 -6.45 -9.50 1.00
C TYR A 142 -7.42 -10.63 0.72
N THR A 143 -8.60 -10.29 0.20
CA THR A 143 -9.66 -11.25 -0.10
C THR A 143 -10.17 -11.05 -1.52
N LEU A 144 -10.11 -12.10 -2.33
CA LEU A 144 -10.74 -12.18 -3.64
C LEU A 144 -11.95 -13.10 -3.56
N ILE A 145 -13.10 -12.61 -4.00
CA ILE A 145 -14.35 -13.37 -4.09
C ILE A 145 -14.73 -13.44 -5.57
N LEU A 146 -14.86 -14.63 -6.13
CA LEU A 146 -15.29 -14.88 -7.50
C LEU A 146 -16.57 -15.73 -7.50
N ARG A 147 -17.64 -15.22 -8.09
CA ARG A 147 -18.99 -15.82 -8.01
C ARG A 147 -19.40 -16.54 -9.31
N PRO A 148 -20.41 -17.44 -9.24
CA PRO A 148 -20.90 -18.17 -10.42
C PRO A 148 -21.50 -17.33 -11.55
N ASP A 149 -21.89 -16.09 -11.28
CA ASP A 149 -22.37 -15.13 -12.28
C ASP A 149 -21.22 -14.37 -12.98
N ALA A 150 -19.98 -14.85 -12.81
CA ALA A 150 -18.75 -14.20 -13.27
C ALA A 150 -18.56 -12.78 -12.73
N THR A 151 -19.16 -12.46 -11.58
CA THR A 151 -18.84 -11.25 -10.82
C THR A 151 -17.75 -11.52 -9.80
N TYR A 152 -17.00 -10.47 -9.44
CA TYR A 152 -15.99 -10.56 -8.40
C TYR A 152 -16.08 -9.39 -7.42
N SER A 153 -15.55 -9.59 -6.22
CA SER A 153 -15.28 -8.53 -5.24
C SER A 153 -13.87 -8.70 -4.68
N ILE A 154 -13.21 -7.58 -4.42
CA ILE A 154 -11.89 -7.50 -3.81
C ILE A 154 -12.05 -6.72 -2.51
N LEU A 155 -11.70 -7.35 -1.40
CA LEU A 155 -11.73 -6.73 -0.09
C LEU A 155 -10.31 -6.63 0.47
N ILE A 156 -10.03 -5.48 1.09
CA ILE A 156 -8.86 -5.28 1.94
C ILE A 156 -9.37 -4.99 3.35
N ASP A 157 -8.93 -5.78 4.33
CA ASP A 157 -9.35 -5.65 5.74
C ASP A 157 -10.88 -5.59 5.91
N ASN A 158 -11.59 -6.53 5.26
CA ASN A 158 -13.07 -6.60 5.22
C ASN A 158 -13.78 -5.40 4.59
N ARG A 159 -13.06 -4.47 3.95
CA ARG A 159 -13.64 -3.34 3.20
C ARG A 159 -13.56 -3.63 1.72
N GLU A 160 -14.70 -3.56 1.02
CA GLU A 160 -14.72 -3.70 -0.44
C GLU A 160 -13.95 -2.54 -1.06
N ARG A 161 -12.92 -2.88 -1.83
CA ARG A 161 -12.05 -1.94 -2.55
C ARG A 161 -12.47 -1.83 -4.01
N ASP A 162 -12.84 -2.94 -4.61
CA ASP A 162 -13.31 -3.00 -5.99
C ASP A 162 -14.25 -4.18 -6.17
N SER A 163 -15.17 -4.04 -7.12
CA SER A 163 -16.07 -5.11 -7.56
C SER A 163 -16.43 -4.90 -9.03
N GLY A 164 -16.84 -5.97 -9.69
CA GLY A 164 -17.10 -5.91 -11.13
C GLY A 164 -17.39 -7.27 -11.76
N SER A 165 -17.13 -7.36 -13.06
CA SER A 165 -17.44 -8.56 -13.85
C SER A 165 -16.27 -8.99 -14.72
N MET A 166 -16.07 -10.29 -14.85
CA MET A 166 -15.06 -10.87 -15.74
C MET A 166 -15.26 -10.48 -17.21
N TYR A 167 -16.52 -10.23 -17.62
CA TYR A 167 -16.86 -9.82 -18.99
C TYR A 167 -16.34 -8.42 -19.36
N THR A 168 -16.12 -7.55 -18.36
CA THR A 168 -15.73 -6.15 -18.60
C THR A 168 -14.29 -5.89 -18.18
N ASP A 169 -13.86 -6.48 -17.06
CA ASP A 169 -12.67 -6.06 -16.35
C ASP A 169 -11.42 -6.87 -16.72
N TRP A 170 -11.58 -7.91 -17.56
CA TRP A 170 -10.49 -8.64 -18.21
C TRP A 170 -10.69 -8.67 -19.73
N ASP A 171 -9.60 -8.88 -20.48
CA ASP A 171 -9.61 -9.13 -21.94
C ASP A 171 -9.65 -10.63 -22.26
N ILE A 172 -10.52 -11.38 -21.57
CA ILE A 172 -10.64 -12.83 -21.77
C ILE A 172 -11.45 -13.16 -23.03
N LEU A 173 -12.62 -12.53 -23.16
CA LEU A 173 -13.51 -12.70 -24.30
C LEU A 173 -13.38 -11.52 -25.27
N PRO A 174 -13.59 -11.73 -26.58
CA PRO A 174 -13.61 -10.64 -27.54
C PRO A 174 -14.75 -9.64 -27.22
N PRO A 175 -14.69 -8.40 -27.73
CA PRO A 175 -15.72 -7.41 -27.45
C PRO A 175 -17.06 -7.82 -28.03
N ARG A 176 -18.16 -7.56 -27.30
CA ARG A 176 -19.54 -7.85 -27.74
C ARG A 176 -19.91 -7.15 -29.06
N LYS A 177 -19.37 -5.95 -29.30
CA LYS A 177 -19.64 -5.14 -30.49
C LYS A 177 -18.36 -4.66 -31.14
N ILE A 178 -18.34 -4.69 -32.47
CA ILE A 178 -17.25 -4.18 -33.31
C ILE A 178 -17.79 -3.13 -34.28
N LYS A 179 -16.91 -2.26 -34.78
CA LYS A 179 -17.27 -1.32 -35.84
C LYS A 179 -17.45 -2.09 -37.14
N ASP A 180 -18.52 -1.80 -37.88
CA ASP A 180 -18.73 -2.38 -39.20
C ASP A 180 -17.75 -1.75 -40.20
N VAL A 181 -16.63 -2.42 -40.42
CA VAL A 181 -15.59 -1.99 -41.37
C VAL A 181 -16.09 -1.93 -42.82
N ASN A 182 -17.21 -2.61 -43.13
CA ASN A 182 -17.81 -2.63 -44.45
C ASN A 182 -18.91 -1.58 -44.62
N ALA A 183 -19.29 -0.88 -43.55
CA ALA A 183 -20.31 0.17 -43.62
C ALA A 183 -19.82 1.36 -44.45
N LYS A 184 -20.62 1.73 -45.44
CA LYS A 184 -20.39 2.91 -46.27
C LYS A 184 -21.33 4.03 -45.85
N LYS A 185 -20.84 5.27 -45.94
CA LYS A 185 -21.68 6.47 -45.78
C LYS A 185 -22.82 6.40 -46.80
N PRO A 186 -24.09 6.44 -46.38
CA PRO A 186 -25.22 6.47 -47.31
C PRO A 186 -25.14 7.68 -48.24
N ALA A 187 -25.52 7.52 -49.50
CA ALA A 187 -25.45 8.59 -50.49
C ALA A 187 -26.38 9.77 -50.15
N ASP A 188 -27.48 9.49 -49.43
CA ASP A 188 -28.47 10.45 -48.94
C ASP A 188 -28.10 11.04 -47.56
N TRP A 189 -26.89 10.81 -47.07
CA TRP A 189 -26.42 11.34 -45.79
C TRP A 189 -25.74 12.70 -45.94
N ASP A 190 -26.47 13.77 -45.63
CA ASP A 190 -25.91 15.12 -45.62
C ASP A 190 -25.30 15.45 -44.24
N ASP A 191 -23.97 15.56 -44.21
CA ASP A 191 -23.18 15.95 -43.04
C ASP A 191 -22.77 17.42 -43.06
N ARG A 192 -23.29 18.22 -44.00
CA ARG A 192 -23.09 19.67 -44.03
C ARG A 192 -24.10 20.32 -43.10
N GLU A 193 -23.62 20.88 -42.00
CA GLU A 193 -24.46 21.60 -41.04
C GLU A 193 -25.05 22.88 -41.65
N TYR A 194 -24.28 23.54 -42.53
CA TYR A 194 -24.70 24.74 -43.23
C TYR A 194 -24.64 24.51 -44.73
N ILE A 195 -25.71 24.91 -45.41
CA ILE A 195 -25.79 24.98 -46.87
C ILE A 195 -25.97 26.43 -47.29
N ASP A 196 -25.57 26.69 -48.52
CA ASP A 196 -25.80 27.93 -49.22
C ASP A 196 -27.30 28.17 -49.41
N GLU A 197 -27.78 29.37 -49.10
CA GLU A 197 -29.19 29.75 -49.25
C GLU A 197 -29.56 29.65 -50.75
N PRO A 198 -30.49 28.73 -51.13
CA PRO A 198 -30.74 28.44 -52.54
C PRO A 198 -31.22 29.67 -53.33
N ASN A 199 -32.01 30.52 -52.66
CA ASN A 199 -32.60 31.73 -53.24
C ASN A 199 -31.75 32.99 -53.03
N ASP A 200 -30.57 32.89 -52.41
CA ASP A 200 -29.66 34.03 -52.27
C ASP A 200 -28.82 34.20 -53.54
N GLY A 201 -29.28 35.10 -54.41
CA GLY A 201 -28.59 35.49 -55.63
C GLY A 201 -27.72 36.71 -55.39
N LYS A 202 -26.56 36.75 -56.05
CA LYS A 202 -25.71 37.94 -56.07
C LYS A 202 -26.48 39.12 -56.69
N PRO A 203 -26.61 40.27 -55.98
CA PRO A 203 -27.29 41.43 -56.54
C PRO A 203 -26.64 41.91 -57.84
N ALA A 204 -27.46 42.31 -58.81
CA ALA A 204 -26.97 42.89 -60.05
C ALA A 204 -26.11 44.13 -59.76
N GLY A 205 -24.93 44.23 -60.39
CA GLY A 205 -23.99 45.34 -60.21
C GLY A 205 -23.11 45.29 -58.95
N TYR A 206 -23.21 44.26 -58.10
CA TYR A 206 -22.37 44.13 -56.90
C TYR A 206 -20.86 44.09 -57.21
N ASP A 207 -20.47 43.42 -58.31
CA ASP A 207 -19.06 43.38 -58.76
C ASP A 207 -18.59 44.66 -59.43
N SER A 208 -19.53 45.50 -59.85
CA SER A 208 -19.23 46.76 -60.52
C SER A 208 -18.93 47.89 -59.52
N ILE A 209 -19.07 47.63 -58.22
CA ILE A 209 -18.73 48.59 -57.16
C ILE A 209 -17.21 48.56 -56.96
N PRO A 210 -16.46 49.64 -57.31
CA PRO A 210 -15.01 49.66 -57.14
C PRO A 210 -14.64 49.73 -55.66
N ALA A 211 -13.51 49.11 -55.28
CA ALA A 211 -12.99 49.14 -53.91
C ALA A 211 -12.56 50.55 -53.47
N GLU A 212 -12.14 51.38 -54.41
CA GLU A 212 -11.71 52.75 -54.19
C GLU A 212 -12.46 53.69 -55.12
N ILE A 213 -12.86 54.85 -54.60
CA ILE A 213 -13.47 55.95 -55.35
C ILE A 213 -12.61 57.21 -55.18
N PRO A 214 -12.61 58.15 -56.14
CA PRO A 214 -11.97 59.45 -55.94
C PRO A 214 -12.55 60.16 -54.72
N ASP A 215 -11.71 60.78 -53.88
CA ASP A 215 -12.14 61.46 -52.67
C ASP A 215 -13.07 62.64 -53.01
N PRO A 216 -14.36 62.59 -52.64
CA PRO A 216 -15.31 63.66 -52.95
C PRO A 216 -15.01 64.96 -52.19
N LYS A 217 -14.15 64.92 -51.16
CA LYS A 217 -13.72 66.09 -50.39
C LYS A 217 -12.38 66.65 -50.87
N ALA A 218 -11.66 65.94 -51.73
CA ALA A 218 -10.41 66.45 -52.28
C ALA A 218 -10.72 67.58 -53.26
N LYS A 219 -10.07 68.73 -53.04
CA LYS A 219 -10.06 69.85 -53.99
C LYS A 219 -8.68 69.93 -54.62
N LYS A 220 -8.65 70.31 -55.89
CA LYS A 220 -7.41 70.63 -56.59
C LYS A 220 -6.70 71.75 -55.81
N PRO A 221 -5.41 71.59 -55.43
CA PRO A 221 -4.66 72.65 -54.78
C PRO A 221 -4.56 73.90 -55.67
N ASP A 222 -4.62 75.09 -55.06
CA ASP A 222 -4.56 76.36 -55.79
C ASP A 222 -3.21 76.60 -56.51
N ASN A 223 -2.16 75.87 -56.12
CA ASN A 223 -0.82 75.94 -56.69
C ASN A 223 -0.49 74.81 -57.67
N TRP A 224 -1.49 74.09 -58.19
CA TRP A 224 -1.29 72.98 -59.13
C TRP A 224 -1.16 73.46 -60.58
N ASP A 225 -0.06 73.12 -61.25
CA ASP A 225 0.21 73.47 -62.65
C ASP A 225 -0.02 72.25 -63.56
N GLU A 226 -0.95 72.33 -64.52
CA GLU A 226 -1.29 71.20 -65.39
C GLU A 226 -0.21 70.90 -66.44
N ASP A 227 0.61 71.88 -66.80
CA ASP A 227 1.68 71.72 -67.79
C ASP A 227 2.92 71.02 -67.20
N GLU A 228 3.19 71.25 -65.90
CA GLU A 228 4.33 70.68 -65.17
C GLU A 228 3.97 69.43 -64.33
N ASP A 229 2.81 69.41 -63.64
CA ASP A 229 2.39 68.32 -62.74
C ASP A 229 1.40 67.32 -63.40
N GLY A 230 0.86 67.68 -64.58
CA GLY A 230 -0.11 66.89 -65.34
C GLY A 230 -1.58 67.07 -64.87
N ILE A 231 -2.49 66.33 -65.52
CA ILE A 231 -3.94 66.38 -65.21
C ILE A 231 -4.17 65.91 -63.77
N TRP A 232 -4.62 66.81 -62.91
CA TRP A 232 -4.92 66.52 -61.52
C TRP A 232 -5.95 65.40 -61.39
N LYS A 233 -5.64 64.39 -60.54
CA LYS A 233 -6.55 63.31 -60.19
C LYS A 233 -6.74 63.30 -58.68
N ALA A 234 -7.99 63.38 -58.23
CA ALA A 234 -8.30 63.29 -56.81
C ALA A 234 -7.73 62.00 -56.20
N PRO A 235 -7.14 62.05 -54.99
CA PRO A 235 -6.70 60.86 -54.27
C PRO A 235 -7.82 59.85 -54.15
N LYS A 236 -7.50 58.56 -54.29
CA LYS A 236 -8.47 57.49 -54.12
C LYS A 236 -8.67 57.19 -52.64
N VAL A 237 -9.92 57.12 -52.21
CA VAL A 237 -10.31 56.72 -50.85
C VAL A 237 -11.15 55.45 -50.88
N PRO A 238 -11.14 54.65 -49.81
CA PRO A 238 -11.96 53.44 -49.72
C PRO A 238 -13.44 53.76 -49.97
N ASN A 239 -14.08 53.03 -50.89
CA ASN A 239 -15.49 53.20 -51.19
C ASN A 239 -16.37 52.63 -50.07
N PRO A 240 -17.16 53.44 -49.35
CA PRO A 240 -18.03 52.94 -48.28
C PRO A 240 -19.10 51.95 -48.76
N ALA A 241 -19.44 51.97 -50.06
CA ALA A 241 -20.39 51.04 -50.66
C ALA A 241 -19.78 49.67 -51.02
N TYR A 242 -18.45 49.54 -51.06
CA TYR A 242 -17.77 48.28 -51.37
C TYR A 242 -17.79 47.34 -50.16
N LYS A 243 -18.57 46.26 -50.26
CA LYS A 243 -18.75 45.27 -49.17
C LYS A 243 -17.81 44.07 -49.29
N GLY A 244 -16.76 44.16 -50.12
CA GLY A 244 -15.85 43.04 -50.40
C GLY A 244 -16.47 41.98 -51.32
N PRO A 245 -15.76 40.87 -51.60
CA PRO A 245 -16.24 39.80 -52.47
C PRO A 245 -17.57 39.23 -51.95
N TRP A 246 -18.58 39.13 -52.83
CA TRP A 246 -19.88 38.58 -52.44
C TRP A 246 -19.74 37.13 -51.97
N LYS A 247 -20.32 36.83 -50.81
CA LYS A 247 -20.44 35.47 -50.28
C LYS A 247 -21.90 35.17 -50.08
N ARG A 248 -22.34 34.03 -50.59
CA ARG A 248 -23.70 33.55 -50.41
C ARG A 248 -23.98 33.32 -48.91
N LYS A 249 -25.15 33.71 -48.46
CA LYS A 249 -25.63 33.50 -47.09
C LYS A 249 -25.76 32.00 -46.84
N LYS A 250 -25.21 31.57 -45.69
CA LYS A 250 -25.31 30.18 -45.24
C LYS A 250 -26.49 30.03 -44.30
N ILE A 251 -27.35 29.04 -44.57
CA ILE A 251 -28.48 28.65 -43.73
C ILE A 251 -28.23 27.26 -43.14
N LYS A 252 -28.88 26.96 -42.00
CA LYS A 252 -28.83 25.62 -41.42
C LYS A 252 -29.48 24.64 -42.39
N ASN A 253 -28.80 23.54 -42.67
CA ASN A 253 -29.29 22.52 -43.57
C ASN A 253 -30.43 21.71 -42.92
N PRO A 254 -31.67 21.77 -43.45
CA PRO A 254 -32.78 21.00 -42.91
C PRO A 254 -32.56 19.48 -42.98
N ASN A 255 -31.71 19.02 -43.92
CA ASN A 255 -31.41 17.61 -44.14
C ASN A 255 -30.14 17.15 -43.39
N TYR A 256 -29.58 17.96 -42.50
CA TYR A 256 -28.37 17.59 -41.76
C TYR A 256 -28.64 16.41 -40.82
N LYS A 257 -28.02 15.27 -41.11
CA LYS A 257 -28.15 14.03 -40.32
C LYS A 257 -27.03 13.86 -39.28
N GLY A 258 -26.17 14.87 -39.12
CA GLY A 258 -24.97 14.78 -38.29
C GLY A 258 -23.75 14.27 -39.05
N LYS A 259 -22.58 14.32 -38.42
CA LYS A 259 -21.38 13.69 -38.98
C LYS A 259 -21.60 12.17 -39.02
N TRP A 260 -21.47 11.57 -40.20
CA TRP A 260 -21.58 10.13 -40.35
C TRP A 260 -20.54 9.41 -39.49
N LYS A 261 -20.98 8.38 -38.77
CA LYS A 261 -20.13 7.52 -37.93
C LYS A 261 -20.35 6.08 -38.37
N ILE A 262 -19.27 5.30 -38.37
CA ILE A 262 -19.33 3.86 -38.64
C ILE A 262 -20.21 3.21 -37.57
N PRO A 263 -21.26 2.45 -37.95
CA PRO A 263 -22.13 1.78 -37.00
C PRO A 263 -21.40 0.66 -36.24
N TRP A 264 -21.89 0.37 -35.04
CA TRP A 264 -21.45 -0.78 -34.26
C TRP A 264 -22.37 -1.97 -34.55
N ILE A 265 -21.79 -3.11 -34.90
CA ILE A 265 -22.48 -4.38 -35.12
C ILE A 265 -22.08 -5.38 -34.05
N ASP A 266 -22.92 -6.40 -33.84
CA ASP A 266 -22.58 -7.50 -32.95
C ASP A 266 -21.38 -8.27 -33.52
N ASN A 267 -20.45 -8.64 -32.64
CA ASN A 267 -19.23 -9.31 -33.04
C ASN A 267 -19.51 -10.79 -33.32
N PRO A 268 -19.33 -11.30 -34.55
CA PRO A 268 -19.57 -12.71 -34.87
C PRO A 268 -18.62 -13.67 -34.12
N GLU A 269 -17.47 -13.17 -33.66
CA GLU A 269 -16.50 -13.94 -32.87
C GLU A 269 -16.84 -13.95 -31.36
N PHE A 270 -17.85 -13.19 -30.93
CA PHE A 270 -18.27 -13.19 -29.53
C PHE A 270 -19.21 -14.35 -29.25
N GLU A 271 -18.75 -15.25 -28.38
CA GLU A 271 -19.53 -16.33 -27.80
C GLU A 271 -19.60 -16.12 -26.28
N GLU A 272 -20.81 -16.20 -25.71
CA GLU A 272 -20.97 -16.13 -24.26
C GLU A 272 -20.50 -17.45 -23.64
N ASP A 273 -19.53 -17.36 -22.72
CA ASP A 273 -19.08 -18.50 -21.91
C ASP A 273 -19.74 -18.45 -20.52
N PRO A 274 -20.76 -19.27 -20.24
CA PRO A 274 -21.41 -19.30 -18.93
C PRO A 274 -20.49 -19.83 -17.82
N ASP A 275 -19.44 -20.58 -18.18
CA ASP A 275 -18.46 -21.16 -17.27
C ASP A 275 -17.19 -20.28 -17.16
N LEU A 276 -17.23 -19.01 -17.61
CA LEU A 276 -16.09 -18.09 -17.60
C LEU A 276 -15.41 -17.94 -16.22
N TYR A 277 -16.20 -18.05 -15.13
CA TYR A 277 -15.72 -17.99 -13.75
C TYR A 277 -15.06 -19.28 -13.27
N VAL A 278 -15.27 -20.41 -13.97
CA VAL A 278 -14.81 -21.72 -13.56
C VAL A 278 -13.31 -21.82 -13.84
N THR A 279 -12.54 -21.93 -12.76
CA THR A 279 -11.10 -22.15 -12.84
C THR A 279 -10.78 -23.62 -13.09
N LYS A 280 -9.58 -23.90 -13.60
CA LYS A 280 -9.07 -25.28 -13.64
C LYS A 280 -9.08 -25.88 -12.22
N PRO A 281 -9.35 -27.20 -12.06
CA PRO A 281 -9.41 -27.84 -10.75
C PRO A 281 -8.19 -27.52 -9.90
N ILE A 282 -8.41 -26.94 -8.72
CA ILE A 282 -7.37 -26.42 -7.84
C ILE A 282 -6.92 -27.53 -6.90
N LYS A 283 -5.61 -27.70 -6.75
CA LYS A 283 -5.00 -28.75 -5.91
C LYS A 283 -3.86 -28.26 -5.03
N TYR A 284 -3.25 -27.14 -5.40
CA TYR A 284 -2.16 -26.55 -4.62
C TYR A 284 -2.36 -25.06 -4.46
N VAL A 285 -1.90 -24.53 -3.33
CA VAL A 285 -1.68 -23.11 -3.09
C VAL A 285 -0.18 -22.88 -3.00
N GLY A 286 0.32 -21.82 -3.62
CA GLY A 286 1.75 -21.52 -3.66
C GLY A 286 2.05 -20.05 -3.45
N ILE A 287 3.17 -19.78 -2.79
CA ILE A 287 3.80 -18.47 -2.74
C ILE A 287 5.05 -18.59 -3.61
N GLU A 288 5.07 -17.84 -4.70
CA GLU A 288 6.25 -17.70 -5.54
C GLU A 288 6.49 -16.23 -5.83
N VAL A 289 7.54 -15.66 -5.23
CA VAL A 289 7.80 -14.22 -5.24
C VAL A 289 9.29 -13.94 -5.28
N TRP A 290 9.66 -12.86 -5.96
CA TRP A 290 10.96 -12.20 -5.80
C TRP A 290 10.86 -11.15 -4.70
N GLN A 291 11.86 -11.05 -3.82
CA GLN A 291 11.98 -9.94 -2.87
C GLN A 291 13.42 -9.45 -2.78
N VAL A 292 13.62 -8.14 -2.97
CA VAL A 292 14.89 -7.46 -2.73
C VAL A 292 15.20 -7.44 -1.24
N LYS A 293 14.23 -7.04 -0.42
CA LYS A 293 14.34 -7.07 1.03
C LYS A 293 13.33 -8.04 1.63
N ALA A 294 13.84 -9.08 2.28
CA ALA A 294 13.02 -10.10 2.92
C ALA A 294 12.43 -9.59 4.25
N GLY A 295 11.48 -10.36 4.79
CA GLY A 295 10.77 -10.04 6.03
C GLY A 295 9.26 -10.09 5.91
N SER A 296 8.71 -10.30 4.71
CA SER A 296 7.27 -10.43 4.52
C SER A 296 6.75 -11.68 5.19
N VAL A 297 5.70 -11.54 5.99
CA VAL A 297 5.09 -12.62 6.76
C VAL A 297 3.71 -12.93 6.19
N TYR A 298 3.53 -14.15 5.70
CA TYR A 298 2.26 -14.69 5.21
C TYR A 298 1.59 -15.50 6.30
N ASP A 299 0.29 -15.32 6.49
CA ASP A 299 -0.49 -16.04 7.50
C ASP A 299 -1.98 -16.08 7.12
N ASN A 300 -2.77 -16.91 7.79
CA ASN A 300 -4.23 -16.98 7.65
C ASN A 300 -4.72 -17.26 6.21
N ILE A 301 -4.00 -18.10 5.46
CA ILE A 301 -4.41 -18.51 4.11
C ILE A 301 -5.68 -19.36 4.21
N LEU A 302 -6.77 -18.85 3.65
CA LEU A 302 -8.10 -19.45 3.64
C LEU A 302 -8.61 -19.54 2.20
N ILE A 303 -9.12 -20.73 1.86
CA ILE A 303 -9.83 -20.99 0.61
C ILE A 303 -11.19 -21.59 0.99
N THR A 304 -12.27 -20.95 0.59
CA THR A 304 -13.64 -21.35 0.98
C THR A 304 -14.64 -20.97 -0.11
N ASP A 305 -15.87 -21.49 -0.01
CA ASP A 305 -17.02 -21.11 -0.82
C ASP A 305 -18.01 -20.19 -0.09
N ASP A 306 -17.71 -19.81 1.16
CA ASP A 306 -18.55 -18.94 1.99
C ASP A 306 -17.89 -17.58 2.28
N PRO A 307 -18.34 -16.50 1.60
CA PRO A 307 -17.88 -15.13 1.88
C PRO A 307 -18.15 -14.65 3.31
N ALA A 308 -19.23 -15.09 3.95
CA ALA A 308 -19.57 -14.68 5.31
C ALA A 308 -18.61 -15.30 6.32
N TYR A 309 -18.27 -16.59 6.14
CA TYR A 309 -17.24 -17.26 6.93
C TYR A 309 -15.87 -16.58 6.77
N ALA A 310 -15.47 -16.26 5.54
CA ALA A 310 -14.21 -15.56 5.27
C ALA A 310 -14.13 -14.21 6.03
N LYS A 311 -15.22 -13.43 5.98
CA LYS A 311 -15.34 -12.16 6.73
C LYS A 311 -15.22 -12.36 8.23
N GLN A 312 -15.90 -13.38 8.77
CA GLN A 312 -15.86 -13.70 10.20
C GLN A 312 -14.42 -14.02 10.67
N VAL A 313 -13.64 -14.75 9.87
CA VAL A 313 -12.23 -15.07 10.19
C VAL A 313 -11.40 -13.81 10.34
N VAL A 314 -11.55 -12.84 9.43
CA VAL A 314 -10.84 -11.56 9.50
C VAL A 314 -11.23 -10.78 10.78
N ASP A 315 -12.53 -10.70 11.07
CA ASP A 315 -13.04 -10.01 12.26
C ASP A 315 -12.54 -10.65 13.56
N GLU A 316 -12.50 -11.98 13.61
CA GLU A 316 -11.97 -12.75 14.76
C GLU A 316 -10.47 -12.49 14.97
N VAL A 317 -9.68 -12.54 13.89
CA VAL A 317 -8.22 -12.30 13.96
C VAL A 317 -7.93 -10.87 14.43
N PHE A 318 -8.60 -9.86 13.88
CA PHE A 318 -8.41 -8.47 14.32
C PHE A 318 -8.87 -8.24 15.76
N SER A 319 -10.02 -8.80 16.15
CA SER A 319 -10.53 -8.69 17.52
C SER A 319 -9.58 -9.32 18.54
N ASN A 320 -9.04 -10.50 18.23
CA ASN A 320 -8.07 -11.18 19.08
C ASN A 320 -6.77 -10.37 19.21
N ARG A 321 -6.30 -9.75 18.12
CA ARG A 321 -5.11 -8.87 18.13
C ARG A 321 -5.30 -7.63 18.99
N GLU A 322 -6.46 -6.98 18.93
CA GLU A 322 -6.77 -5.85 19.82
C GLU A 322 -6.74 -6.26 21.30
N VAL A 323 -7.30 -7.42 21.62
CA VAL A 323 -7.31 -7.96 22.99
C VAL A 323 -5.87 -8.24 23.45
N VAL A 324 -5.05 -8.87 22.61
CA VAL A 324 -3.63 -9.14 22.89
C VAL A 324 -2.86 -7.84 23.10
N ARG A 325 -3.02 -6.83 22.24
CA ARG A 325 -2.39 -5.51 22.42
C ARG A 325 -2.80 -4.83 23.73
N ARG A 326 -4.09 -4.85 24.08
CA ARG A 326 -4.59 -4.12 25.27
C ARG A 326 -4.16 -4.77 26.61
N ARG A 327 -3.90 -6.08 26.66
CA ARG A 327 -3.56 -6.81 27.90
C ARG A 327 -2.25 -6.30 28.55
N PRO A 328 -1.11 -6.22 27.86
CA PRO A 328 0.13 -5.65 28.40
C PRO A 328 0.01 -4.16 28.72
N LEU A 329 -0.62 -3.36 27.83
CA LEU A 329 -0.87 -1.93 28.05
C LEU A 329 -1.65 -1.67 29.36
N LYS A 330 -2.65 -2.51 29.66
CA LYS A 330 -3.37 -2.46 30.95
C LYS A 330 -2.48 -2.83 32.13
N LYS A 331 -1.63 -3.86 31.99
CA LYS A 331 -0.66 -4.25 33.04
C LYS A 331 0.35 -3.14 33.33
N LEU A 332 0.87 -2.49 32.30
CA LEU A 332 1.83 -1.38 32.40
C LEU A 332 1.22 -0.16 33.09
N LYS A 333 0.03 0.28 32.64
CA LYS A 333 -0.69 1.37 33.30
C LYS A 333 -1.01 1.07 34.77
N LYS A 334 -1.24 -0.20 35.11
CA LYS A 334 -1.47 -0.65 36.49
C LYS A 334 -0.17 -0.62 37.32
N SER A 335 0.96 -1.07 36.76
CA SER A 335 2.26 -1.02 37.45
C SER A 335 2.72 0.42 37.68
N GLU A 336 2.55 1.32 36.71
CA GLU A 336 2.85 2.76 36.84
C GLU A 336 2.01 3.43 37.93
N LYS A 337 0.69 3.18 37.95
CA LYS A 337 -0.20 3.67 39.02
C LYS A 337 0.24 3.15 40.39
N HIS A 338 0.65 1.88 40.48
CA HIS A 338 1.13 1.30 41.72
C HIS A 338 2.47 1.91 42.16
N GLY A 339 3.39 2.17 41.22
CA GLY A 339 4.65 2.85 41.45
C GLY A 339 4.48 4.28 41.95
N LYS A 340 3.60 5.07 41.31
CA LYS A 340 3.25 6.43 41.75
C LYS A 340 2.64 6.43 43.15
N LYS A 341 1.72 5.50 43.45
CA LYS A 341 1.12 5.37 44.78
C LYS A 341 2.13 4.97 45.86
N ARG A 342 3.12 4.13 45.53
CA ARG A 342 4.23 3.79 46.44
C ARG A 342 5.12 4.99 46.73
N LYS A 343 5.50 5.76 45.70
CA LYS A 343 6.31 6.98 45.85
C LYS A 343 5.62 8.03 46.73
N LEU A 344 4.31 8.24 46.52
CA LEU A 344 3.53 9.17 47.33
C LEU A 344 3.48 8.75 48.81
N LYS A 345 3.20 7.48 49.09
CA LYS A 345 3.24 6.94 50.47
C LYS A 345 4.62 7.03 51.11
N GLU A 346 5.69 6.90 50.34
CA GLU A 346 7.05 7.05 50.87
C GLU A 346 7.38 8.52 51.18
N GLN A 347 6.89 9.46 50.37
CA GLN A 347 7.00 10.89 50.63
C GLN A 347 6.21 11.30 51.88
N GLU A 348 4.96 10.85 52.04
CA GLU A 348 4.16 11.04 53.26
C GLU A 348 4.91 10.52 54.49
N ARG A 349 5.43 9.28 54.46
CA ARG A 349 6.25 8.72 55.57
C ARG A 349 7.55 9.46 55.86
N LYS A 350 8.09 10.22 54.89
CA LYS A 350 9.28 11.07 55.08
C LYS A 350 8.91 12.48 55.55
N HIS A 351 7.66 12.89 55.37
CA HIS A 351 7.09 14.11 55.93
C HIS A 351 6.76 13.87 57.41
N ASP A 352 5.98 12.84 57.72
CA ASP A 352 5.62 12.47 59.10
C ASP A 352 6.84 12.25 60.01
N ARG A 353 7.93 11.66 59.46
CA ARG A 353 9.19 11.47 60.21
C ARG A 353 9.97 12.77 60.44
N ARG A 354 9.81 13.78 59.60
CA ARG A 354 10.43 15.09 59.79
C ARG A 354 9.66 15.88 60.86
N ASP A 355 8.34 15.85 60.80
CA ASP A 355 7.47 16.49 61.81
C ASP A 355 7.70 15.90 63.21
N TYR A 356 8.01 14.60 63.33
CA TYR A 356 8.34 13.95 64.62
C TYR A 356 9.75 14.28 65.16
N MET A 357 10.66 14.80 64.34
CA MET A 357 12.05 15.12 64.74
C MET A 357 12.24 16.59 65.13
N ASP A 358 11.34 17.49 64.74
CA ASP A 358 11.39 18.91 65.10
C ASP A 358 10.92 19.20 66.55
N ASP A 359 10.46 18.19 67.29
CA ASP A 359 9.96 18.31 68.68
C ASP A 359 11.03 18.04 69.77
N TYR A 360 12.31 17.82 69.41
CA TYR A 360 13.40 17.67 70.37
C TYR A 360 14.31 18.91 70.42
N HIS A 361 14.06 19.78 71.40
CA HIS A 361 14.95 20.90 71.74
C HIS A 361 16.34 20.40 72.18
N VAL A 362 17.38 20.84 71.47
CA VAL A 362 18.79 20.66 71.84
C VAL A 362 19.14 21.60 72.99
N VAL A 363 19.53 21.06 74.15
CA VAL A 363 20.14 21.82 75.24
C VAL A 363 21.62 22.03 74.91
N GLU A 364 22.04 23.30 74.77
CA GLU A 364 23.44 23.68 74.58
C GLU A 364 24.26 23.53 75.88
N ILE A 365 25.45 22.94 75.79
CA ILE A 365 26.53 23.14 76.78
C ILE A 365 27.84 23.41 76.01
N PRO A 366 28.52 24.55 76.25
CA PRO A 366 29.74 24.91 75.54
C PRO A 366 31.03 24.37 76.18
N SER A 367 31.95 23.98 75.30
CA SER A 367 33.43 23.98 75.35
C SER A 367 34.18 23.57 76.63
N LEU A 368 35.11 22.60 76.49
CA LEU A 368 36.49 22.81 76.93
C LEU A 368 37.49 21.88 76.21
N GLN A 369 38.74 22.32 76.21
CA GLN A 369 39.87 22.01 75.33
C GLN A 369 40.53 20.62 75.45
N GLN A 370 41.12 20.24 74.29
CA GLN A 370 42.46 19.69 74.06
C GLN A 370 42.77 18.16 74.12
N THR A 371 43.43 17.77 73.01
CA THR A 371 44.52 16.79 72.81
C THR A 371 44.24 15.31 72.51
N ALA A 372 44.53 14.97 71.25
CA ALA A 372 45.29 13.84 70.70
C ALA A 372 44.86 12.36 70.90
N ALA A 373 44.49 11.78 69.75
CA ALA A 373 44.98 10.52 69.16
C ALA A 373 44.32 9.15 69.49
N VAL A 374 44.31 8.31 68.44
CA VAL A 374 44.24 6.82 68.41
C VAL A 374 42.79 6.25 68.47
N LEU A 375 42.28 5.30 67.66
CA LEU A 375 42.84 4.09 67.00
C LEU A 375 42.01 3.67 65.76
N LEU A 376 42.70 3.07 64.79
CA LEU A 376 42.22 2.29 63.64
C LEU A 376 41.54 0.97 64.05
N LEU A 377 40.64 0.43 63.21
CA LEU A 377 40.64 -1.01 62.88
C LEU A 377 39.96 -1.30 61.53
N VAL A 378 40.73 -1.95 60.66
CA VAL A 378 40.44 -2.45 59.31
C VAL A 378 40.36 -3.97 59.40
N VAL A 379 39.50 -4.63 58.60
CA VAL A 379 39.74 -6.01 58.14
C VAL A 379 39.42 -6.11 56.65
N PHE A 380 40.44 -6.46 55.87
CA PHE A 380 40.40 -6.92 54.48
C PHE A 380 40.97 -8.35 54.46
N VAL A 381 40.40 -9.24 53.64
CA VAL A 381 41.14 -10.41 53.13
C VAL A 381 40.84 -10.54 51.64
N ASP A 382 41.91 -10.39 50.86
CA ASP A 382 42.02 -10.58 49.42
C ASP A 382 42.44 -12.03 49.14
N PHE A 383 41.92 -12.69 48.09
CA PHE A 383 42.61 -13.84 47.49
C PHE A 383 42.41 -13.94 45.97
N ARG A 384 43.55 -14.18 45.31
CA ARG A 384 43.86 -14.11 43.88
C ARG A 384 43.13 -15.08 42.94
N MET A 385 43.11 -14.66 41.68
CA MET A 385 42.84 -15.44 40.45
C MET A 385 43.50 -16.82 40.36
N SER A 386 42.80 -17.77 39.74
CA SER A 386 43.36 -18.73 38.79
C SER A 386 42.26 -19.31 37.90
N SER A 387 42.50 -19.25 36.58
CA SER A 387 41.61 -19.66 35.49
C SER A 387 41.68 -21.17 35.26
N VAL A 388 40.60 -21.94 35.45
CA VAL A 388 40.43 -23.29 34.85
C VAL A 388 38.95 -23.60 34.62
N LEU A 389 38.58 -23.74 33.34
CA LEU A 389 37.65 -24.72 32.75
C LEU A 389 36.64 -25.40 33.71
N ILE A 390 35.37 -24.96 33.70
CA ILE A 390 34.27 -25.76 34.26
C ILE A 390 33.49 -26.42 33.11
N LYS A 391 33.75 -27.73 33.00
CA LYS A 391 32.93 -28.69 32.27
C LYS A 391 31.50 -28.70 32.82
N LYS A 392 30.55 -28.84 31.90
CA LYS A 392 29.17 -29.30 32.09
C LYS A 392 29.01 -30.21 33.31
N THR A 393 28.16 -29.82 34.25
CA THR A 393 27.41 -30.75 35.08
C THR A 393 25.98 -30.24 35.16
N PHE A 394 25.08 -30.98 34.51
CA PHE A 394 23.64 -30.85 34.66
C PHE A 394 23.28 -31.22 36.10
N LEU A 395 22.64 -30.30 36.84
CA LEU A 395 21.81 -30.67 38.00
C LEU A 395 20.36 -30.61 37.56
N PHE A 396 19.80 -31.78 37.27
CA PHE A 396 18.36 -32.00 37.26
C PHE A 396 17.88 -31.91 38.72
N CYS A 397 17.09 -30.89 39.04
CA CYS A 397 16.25 -30.90 40.23
C CYS A 397 14.88 -31.44 39.82
N GLY A 398 14.69 -32.75 40.00
CA GLY A 398 13.41 -33.42 39.83
C GLY A 398 12.48 -33.08 41.00
N LEU A 399 11.45 -32.29 40.76
CA LEU A 399 10.27 -32.20 41.62
C LEU A 399 9.27 -33.26 41.15
N CYS A 400 9.37 -34.46 41.69
CA CYS A 400 8.31 -35.47 41.60
C CYS A 400 7.23 -35.14 42.63
N ARG A 401 6.01 -34.89 42.16
CA ARG A 401 4.79 -34.83 42.97
C ARG A 401 3.96 -36.06 42.61
N MET A 402 3.84 -37.00 43.56
CA MET A 402 2.96 -38.17 43.44
C MET A 402 1.49 -37.72 43.47
N ASN A 403 0.68 -38.25 42.55
CA ASN A 403 -0.78 -38.31 42.66
C ASN A 403 -1.24 -39.75 42.36
N SER A 404 -2.39 -40.09 42.93
CA SER A 404 -2.80 -41.43 43.37
C SER A 404 -3.39 -42.39 42.33
N ASP A 405 -3.25 -42.15 41.02
CA ASP A 405 -4.01 -42.92 40.01
C ASP A 405 -3.17 -43.59 38.91
N GLY A 406 -2.03 -44.19 39.27
CA GLY A 406 -1.48 -45.41 38.65
C GLY A 406 -1.60 -45.65 37.13
N VAL A 407 -1.31 -44.67 36.25
CA VAL A 407 -1.24 -44.89 34.79
C VAL A 407 0.02 -44.23 34.20
N PHE A 408 0.88 -45.05 33.56
CA PHE A 408 2.08 -44.62 32.84
C PHE A 408 1.71 -44.24 31.39
N CYS A 409 2.01 -43.00 30.98
CA CYS A 409 2.01 -42.59 29.57
C CYS A 409 3.42 -42.14 29.16
N PHE A 410 4.01 -42.82 28.18
CA PHE A 410 5.26 -42.44 27.53
C PHE A 410 5.02 -41.30 26.52
N TYR A 411 5.80 -40.22 26.60
CA TYR A 411 5.87 -39.19 25.57
C TYR A 411 7.31 -39.15 25.01
N VAL A 412 7.45 -39.42 23.72
CA VAL A 412 8.71 -39.44 22.97
C VAL A 412 8.81 -38.15 22.15
N PRO A 413 9.79 -37.25 22.38
CA PRO A 413 10.14 -36.20 21.44
C PRO A 413 11.29 -36.64 20.53
N LEU A 414 11.01 -36.73 19.22
CA LEU A 414 11.98 -36.92 18.15
C LEU A 414 12.86 -35.67 17.98
N LEU A 415 14.16 -35.79 18.21
CA LEU A 415 15.19 -34.80 17.88
C LEU A 415 15.98 -35.28 16.65
N PHE A 416 15.92 -34.49 15.57
CA PHE A 416 16.76 -34.66 14.38
C PHE A 416 18.22 -34.30 14.71
N HIS A 417 19.14 -35.21 14.36
CA HIS A 417 20.58 -35.00 14.42
C HIS A 417 21.06 -34.60 13.01
N SER A 418 21.68 -33.42 12.87
CA SER A 418 22.48 -33.10 11.69
C SER A 418 23.89 -33.67 11.88
N ALA A 419 24.33 -34.48 10.92
CA ALA A 419 25.70 -34.97 10.87
C ALA A 419 26.42 -34.26 9.72
N ASN A 420 27.27 -33.29 10.07
CA ASN A 420 28.40 -32.92 9.24
C ASN A 420 29.50 -33.97 9.45
N ARG A 421 29.95 -34.63 8.38
CA ARG A 421 31.30 -35.19 8.30
C ARG A 421 31.89 -34.87 6.94
N CYS A 422 33.03 -34.19 6.99
CA CYS A 422 34.06 -34.26 5.96
C CYS A 422 34.58 -35.70 5.86
N ALA A 423 34.62 -36.21 4.64
CA ALA A 423 35.72 -36.92 4.00
C ALA A 423 35.44 -36.94 2.50
#